data_AF-A0A6N4WEK5-F1
#
_entry.id   AF-A0A6N4WEK5-F1
#
_cell.length_a   1.000
_cell.length_b   1.000
_cell.length_c   1.000
_cell.angle_alpha   90.00
_cell.angle_beta   90.00
_cell.angle_gamma   90.00
#
_symmetry.space_group_name_H-M   'P 1'
#
loop_
_entity.id
_entity.type
_entity.pdbx_description
1 polymer ?
#
loop_
_entity_poly.entity_id
_entity_poly.type
_entity_poly.pdbx_seq_one_letter_code
_entity_poly.pdbx_strand_id
1 'polypeptide(L)'
;MLQNLRGTLAFRTGEEQPIRESEEEVIMKFNGISPVNKTAAVCTGVVAGGLAVAMLSAPMASAAPDCSGAGVANTVSSVTGSAQQYLATHPGAGQVLTAAAGQPRAQAAANVRGYFTANPQEYYELRGILAPIGEVQRACNVTVLSPDLSSAYNEFMAG
;
A
#
# COMPACT_ATOMS: atom_id res chain seq x y z
N MET A 1 14.08 -54.99 21.61
CA MET A 1 14.15 -53.53 21.35
C MET A 1 14.96 -53.33 20.06
N LEU A 2 14.51 -53.69 18.85
CA LEU A 2 13.48 -53.06 18.01
C LEU A 2 13.51 -51.52 18.06
N GLN A 3 13.61 -50.74 16.98
CA GLN A 3 14.09 -50.91 15.61
C GLN A 3 14.21 -49.45 15.09
N ASN A 4 15.33 -49.15 14.46
CA ASN A 4 15.65 -47.84 13.88
C ASN A 4 14.84 -47.67 12.57
N LEU A 5 13.90 -46.71 12.52
CA LEU A 5 13.27 -46.29 11.25
C LEU A 5 13.68 -44.85 10.92
N ARG A 6 14.73 -44.73 10.10
CA ARG A 6 14.89 -43.59 9.20
C ARG A 6 13.91 -43.78 8.05
N GLY A 7 13.21 -42.71 7.70
CA GLY A 7 12.82 -42.45 6.32
C GLY A 7 11.34 -42.22 6.09
N THR A 8 11.10 -41.27 5.17
CA THR A 8 9.91 -41.19 4.32
C THR A 8 8.73 -40.38 4.87
N LEU A 9 8.93 -39.07 5.06
CA LEU A 9 7.84 -38.10 4.85
C LEU A 9 7.65 -37.93 3.34
N ALA A 10 6.94 -38.88 2.73
CA ALA A 10 6.42 -38.78 1.38
C ALA A 10 4.92 -38.46 1.45
N PHE A 11 4.59 -37.36 0.80
CA PHE A 11 3.29 -36.86 0.40
C PHE A 11 2.44 -37.93 -0.32
N ARG A 12 1.17 -38.14 0.06
CA ARG A 12 0.02 -38.22 -0.88
C ARG A 12 -1.34 -38.41 -0.16
N THR A 13 -2.17 -37.39 -0.32
CA THR A 13 -3.56 -37.41 -0.84
C THR A 13 -4.47 -38.62 -0.58
N GLY A 14 -5.67 -38.35 -0.04
CA GLY A 14 -6.92 -38.93 -0.54
C GLY A 14 -7.93 -39.41 0.49
N GLU A 15 -9.06 -38.68 0.57
CA GLU A 15 -10.45 -39.19 0.78
C GLU A 15 -10.80 -39.69 2.21
N GLU A 16 -11.96 -39.46 2.83
CA GLU A 16 -13.31 -39.09 2.39
C GLU A 16 -14.17 -38.62 3.61
N GLN A 17 -15.31 -37.99 3.32
CA GLN A 17 -16.40 -37.42 4.17
C GLN A 17 -17.12 -38.49 5.06
N PRO A 18 -18.19 -38.27 5.89
CA PRO A 18 -19.18 -37.16 5.92
C PRO A 18 -19.81 -36.78 7.31
N ILE A 19 -20.41 -35.59 7.41
CA ILE A 19 -21.70 -35.28 8.08
C ILE A 19 -22.10 -33.85 7.66
N ARG A 20 -23.15 -33.67 6.86
CA ARG A 20 -24.58 -33.57 7.22
C ARG A 20 -24.94 -32.16 7.72
N GLU A 21 -25.94 -31.57 7.05
CA GLU A 21 -26.66 -30.31 7.37
C GLU A 21 -25.89 -29.01 7.04
N SER A 22 -26.40 -28.03 6.28
CA SER A 22 -27.80 -27.73 5.93
C SER A 22 -27.84 -27.01 4.57
N GLU A 23 -28.82 -27.39 3.76
CA GLU A 23 -29.31 -26.68 2.59
C GLU A 23 -29.79 -25.28 2.97
N GLU A 24 -29.29 -24.26 2.28
CA GLU A 24 -30.07 -23.23 1.56
C GLU A 24 -29.06 -22.20 1.07
N GLU A 25 -28.76 -22.23 -0.23
CA GLU A 25 -29.40 -21.25 -1.10
C GLU A 25 -28.83 -19.84 -0.83
N VAL A 26 -27.62 -19.58 -1.34
CA VAL A 26 -27.17 -18.19 -1.61
C VAL A 26 -27.96 -17.69 -2.83
N ILE A 27 -29.29 -17.67 -2.72
CA ILE A 27 -30.16 -16.92 -3.60
C ILE A 27 -30.30 -15.54 -2.97
N MET A 28 -29.59 -14.62 -3.61
CA MET A 28 -30.10 -13.33 -4.04
C MET A 28 -31.56 -13.06 -3.64
N LYS A 29 -31.77 -12.35 -2.53
CA LYS A 29 -33.05 -11.72 -2.20
C LYS A 29 -32.82 -10.31 -1.66
N PHE A 30 -32.82 -9.34 -2.57
CA PHE A 30 -33.20 -7.99 -2.23
C PHE A 30 -34.62 -8.03 -1.65
N ASN A 31 -34.80 -7.60 -0.40
CA ASN A 31 -35.98 -6.87 0.07
C ASN A 31 -35.77 -6.41 1.53
N GLY A 32 -35.82 -5.10 1.77
CA GLY A 32 -35.79 -4.58 3.13
C GLY A 32 -35.35 -3.12 3.24
N ILE A 33 -36.07 -2.21 2.56
CA ILE A 33 -36.06 -0.79 2.93
C ILE A 33 -36.92 -0.65 4.19
N SER A 34 -36.37 -0.16 5.31
CA SER A 34 -36.98 0.70 6.36
C SER A 34 -36.14 0.65 7.67
N PRO A 35 -36.34 1.57 8.63
CA PRO A 35 -35.90 2.96 8.63
C PRO A 35 -34.86 3.21 9.75
N VAL A 36 -34.01 4.22 9.54
CA VAL A 36 -33.04 4.73 10.52
C VAL A 36 -33.71 5.09 11.85
N ASN A 37 -33.39 4.34 12.90
CA ASN A 37 -33.67 4.68 14.29
C ASN A 37 -32.66 5.74 14.74
N LYS A 38 -33.06 7.01 14.61
CA LYS A 38 -32.41 8.14 15.27
C LYS A 38 -32.43 7.91 16.79
N THR A 39 -31.28 7.64 17.39
CA THR A 39 -31.00 7.95 18.79
C THR A 39 -29.86 8.97 18.88
N ALA A 40 -30.07 9.94 19.75
CA ALA A 40 -29.46 11.26 19.76
C ALA A 40 -27.96 11.27 20.09
N ALA A 41 -27.17 11.91 19.25
CA ALA A 41 -25.96 12.60 19.68
C ALA A 41 -26.33 14.07 19.94
N VAL A 42 -26.43 14.44 21.21
CA VAL A 42 -26.51 15.85 21.62
C VAL A 42 -25.09 16.42 21.58
N CYS A 43 -24.77 17.11 20.50
CA CYS A 43 -23.71 18.11 20.48
C CYS A 43 -24.39 19.45 20.18
N THR A 44 -24.61 20.25 21.23
CA THR A 44 -25.13 21.61 21.11
C THR A 44 -24.05 22.49 20.48
N GLY A 45 -24.16 22.74 19.17
CA GLY A 45 -23.37 23.71 18.42
C GLY A 45 -24.26 24.28 17.31
N VAL A 46 -24.29 25.61 17.20
CA VAL A 46 -25.38 26.43 16.66
C VAL A 46 -25.51 26.42 15.12
N VAL A 47 -26.75 26.69 14.70
CA VAL A 47 -27.38 26.72 13.36
C VAL A 47 -26.72 27.62 12.31
N ALA A 48 -26.59 27.13 11.07
CA ALA A 48 -26.91 27.86 9.82
C ALA A 48 -27.03 26.88 8.64
N GLY A 49 -28.12 26.99 7.87
CA GLY A 49 -28.57 25.97 6.91
C GLY A 49 -27.95 25.99 5.51
N GLY A 50 -28.35 25.00 4.73
CA GLY A 50 -28.08 24.90 3.30
C GLY A 50 -27.85 23.45 2.87
N LEU A 51 -28.72 22.91 2.02
CA LEU A 51 -28.51 21.65 1.31
C LEU A 51 -27.26 21.78 0.44
N ALA A 52 -26.12 21.33 0.95
CA ALA A 52 -24.95 21.02 0.14
C ALA A 52 -24.91 19.49 -0.02
N VAL A 53 -24.94 19.02 -1.26
CA VAL A 53 -24.44 17.69 -1.59
C VAL A 53 -22.99 17.68 -1.09
N ALA A 54 -22.76 17.07 0.07
CA ALA A 54 -21.42 16.82 0.57
C ALA A 54 -20.83 15.75 -0.34
N MET A 55 -20.23 16.17 -1.46
CA MET A 55 -19.10 15.43 -1.97
C MET A 55 -18.14 15.32 -0.80
N LEU A 56 -17.89 14.09 -0.34
CA LEU A 56 -16.85 13.74 0.61
C LEU A 56 -15.47 13.97 -0.03
N SER A 57 -15.23 15.15 -0.59
CA SER A 57 -13.91 15.76 -0.57
C SER A 57 -13.73 16.32 0.84
N ALA A 58 -13.59 15.42 1.81
CA ALA A 58 -12.90 15.81 3.02
C ALA A 58 -11.60 16.46 2.54
N PRO A 59 -11.27 17.69 3.01
CA PRO A 59 -9.88 18.07 2.99
C PRO A 59 -9.12 16.88 3.58
N MET A 60 -7.94 16.57 3.08
CA MET A 60 -6.98 15.89 3.93
C MET A 60 -6.87 16.80 5.15
N ALA A 61 -7.69 16.52 6.17
CA ALA A 61 -7.53 17.14 7.47
C ALA A 61 -6.12 16.74 7.79
N SER A 62 -5.23 17.72 7.79
CA SER A 62 -3.85 17.55 8.22
C SER A 62 -3.89 17.21 9.71
N ALA A 63 -4.40 16.02 10.02
CA ALA A 63 -4.12 15.35 11.26
C ALA A 63 -2.60 15.32 11.34
N ALA A 64 -2.08 15.65 12.52
CA ALA A 64 -0.66 15.50 12.77
C ALA A 64 -0.21 14.12 12.25
N PRO A 65 0.96 14.03 11.60
CA PRO A 65 1.43 12.79 11.02
C PRO A 65 1.39 11.68 12.08
N ASP A 66 0.77 10.54 11.73
CA ASP A 66 0.66 9.41 12.65
C ASP A 66 2.03 8.73 12.78
N CYS A 67 2.78 9.14 13.80
CA CYS A 67 4.12 8.65 14.07
C CYS A 67 4.15 7.32 14.83
N SER A 68 2.99 6.65 14.97
CA SER A 68 2.96 5.27 15.43
C SER A 68 3.61 4.37 14.38
N GLY A 69 4.19 3.25 14.82
CA GLY A 69 4.75 2.27 13.89
C GLY A 69 3.73 1.79 12.85
N ALA A 70 2.44 1.74 13.21
CA ALA A 70 1.35 1.39 12.30
C ALA A 70 1.09 2.47 11.25
N GLY A 71 1.04 3.76 11.62
CA GLY A 71 0.82 4.85 10.65
C GLY A 71 1.98 5.01 9.68
N VAL A 72 3.21 4.89 10.18
CA VAL A 72 4.42 4.90 9.35
C VAL A 72 4.43 3.72 8.38
N ALA A 73 4.13 2.50 8.84
CA ALA A 73 4.05 1.32 7.98
C ALA A 73 2.93 1.43 6.95
N ASN A 74 1.78 2.00 7.31
CA ASN A 74 0.68 2.24 6.38
C ASN A 74 1.07 3.23 5.28
N THR A 75 1.82 4.29 5.61
CA THR A 75 2.36 5.24 4.63
C THR A 75 3.31 4.55 3.66
N VAL A 76 4.27 3.76 4.15
CA VAL A 76 5.21 3.02 3.30
C VAL A 76 4.47 2.01 2.41
N SER A 77 3.50 1.28 2.95
CA SER A 77 2.69 0.32 2.20
C SER A 77 1.88 0.98 1.09
N SER A 78 1.23 2.11 1.39
CA SER A 78 0.46 2.89 0.41
C SER A 78 1.34 3.45 -0.71
N VAL A 79 2.51 4.01 -0.37
CA VAL A 79 3.48 4.49 -1.36
C VAL A 79 4.00 3.35 -2.22
N THR A 80 4.33 2.21 -1.60
CA THR A 80 4.84 1.03 -2.32
C THR A 80 3.79 0.51 -3.30
N GLY A 81 2.53 0.38 -2.88
CA GLY A 81 1.43 -0.04 -3.75
C GLY A 81 1.20 0.95 -4.91
N SER A 82 1.26 2.26 -4.63
CA SER A 82 1.14 3.30 -5.65
C SER A 82 2.30 3.26 -6.66
N ALA A 83 3.52 3.03 -6.19
CA ALA A 83 4.69 2.88 -7.05
C ALA A 83 4.57 1.62 -7.91
N GLN A 84 4.14 0.49 -7.35
CA GLN A 84 3.90 -0.73 -8.12
C GLN A 84 2.85 -0.53 -9.22
N GLN A 85 1.74 0.13 -8.90
CA GLN A 85 0.70 0.47 -9.87
C GLN A 85 1.24 1.38 -10.98
N TYR A 86 2.05 2.37 -10.62
CA TYR A 86 2.70 3.26 -11.57
C TYR A 86 3.65 2.52 -12.51
N LEU A 87 4.49 1.63 -11.98
CA LEU A 87 5.41 0.83 -12.79
C LEU A 87 4.69 -0.18 -13.68
N ALA A 88 3.51 -0.66 -13.29
CA ALA A 88 2.68 -1.53 -14.13
C ALA A 88 2.13 -0.78 -15.36
N THR A 89 1.85 0.52 -15.25
CA THR A 89 1.42 1.35 -16.38
C THR A 89 2.59 2.02 -17.12
N HIS A 90 3.80 2.02 -16.53
CA HIS A 90 5.03 2.57 -17.11
C HIS A 90 6.12 1.49 -17.22
N PRO A 91 6.02 0.57 -18.21
CA PRO A 91 6.94 -0.55 -18.34
C PRO A 91 8.40 -0.12 -18.58
N GLY A 92 8.64 1.06 -19.18
CA GLY A 92 10.01 1.59 -19.35
C GLY A 92 10.69 1.90 -18.02
N ALA A 93 10.01 2.63 -17.12
CA ALA A 93 10.48 2.88 -15.77
C ALA A 93 10.63 1.58 -14.98
N GLY A 94 9.66 0.65 -15.12
CA GLY A 94 9.74 -0.67 -14.50
C GLY A 94 10.99 -1.45 -14.92
N GLN A 95 11.32 -1.45 -16.21
CA GLN A 95 12.48 -2.14 -16.75
C GLN A 95 13.81 -1.55 -16.23
N VAL A 96 13.96 -0.23 -16.24
CA VAL A 96 15.22 0.40 -15.76
C VAL A 96 15.43 0.14 -14.27
N LEU A 97 14.38 0.22 -13.45
CA LEU A 97 14.47 -0.05 -12.02
C LEU A 97 14.72 -1.53 -11.71
N THR A 98 14.10 -2.44 -12.47
CA THR A 98 14.33 -3.89 -12.32
C THR A 98 15.74 -4.27 -12.73
N ALA A 99 16.26 -3.72 -13.83
CA ALA A 99 17.63 -3.94 -14.27
C ALA A 99 18.65 -3.36 -13.27
N ALA A 100 18.35 -2.20 -12.67
CA ALA A 100 19.20 -1.55 -11.67
C ALA A 100 19.40 -2.41 -10.41
N ALA A 101 18.42 -3.26 -10.03
CA ALA A 101 18.52 -4.10 -8.84
C ALA A 101 19.67 -5.14 -8.89
N GLY A 102 20.10 -5.54 -10.08
CA GLY A 102 21.23 -6.46 -10.28
C GLY A 102 22.56 -5.78 -10.61
N GLN A 103 22.58 -4.44 -10.70
CA GLN A 103 23.74 -3.67 -11.14
C GLN A 103 24.54 -3.13 -9.95
N PRO A 104 25.85 -2.87 -10.14
CA PRO A 104 26.61 -2.07 -9.19
C PRO A 104 25.98 -0.69 -8.99
N ARG A 105 25.97 -0.21 -7.74
CA ARG A 105 25.29 1.03 -7.33
C ARG A 105 25.52 2.23 -8.26
N ALA A 106 26.77 2.47 -8.66
CA ALA A 106 27.11 3.59 -9.54
C ALA A 106 26.51 3.45 -10.95
N GLN A 107 26.49 2.22 -11.49
CA GLN A 107 25.91 1.93 -12.80
C GLN A 107 24.39 1.99 -12.78
N ALA A 108 23.78 1.43 -11.72
CA ALA A 108 22.35 1.54 -11.45
C ALA A 108 21.89 3.01 -11.41
N ALA A 109 22.57 3.84 -10.62
CA ALA A 109 22.25 5.26 -10.50
C ALA A 109 22.38 6.01 -11.84
N ALA A 110 23.44 5.75 -12.60
CA ALA A 110 23.65 6.36 -13.92
C ALA A 110 22.55 5.96 -14.92
N ASN A 111 22.16 4.68 -14.97
CA ASN A 111 21.12 4.19 -15.86
C ASN A 111 19.73 4.75 -15.51
N VAL A 112 19.39 4.74 -14.22
CA VAL A 112 18.12 5.30 -13.71
C VAL A 112 18.06 6.80 -14.01
N ARG A 113 19.13 7.56 -13.68
CA ARG A 113 19.20 9.00 -13.99
C ARG A 113 19.08 9.25 -15.49
N GLY A 114 19.78 8.47 -16.32
CA GLY A 114 19.70 8.60 -17.78
C GLY A 114 18.28 8.41 -18.31
N TYR A 115 17.56 7.39 -17.84
CA TYR A 115 16.16 7.15 -18.22
C TYR A 115 15.25 8.30 -17.79
N PHE A 116 15.32 8.74 -16.53
CA PHE A 116 14.45 9.79 -16.00
C PHE A 116 14.80 11.20 -16.50
N THR A 117 16.03 11.42 -16.96
CA THR A 117 16.41 12.64 -17.69
C THR A 117 15.77 12.68 -19.08
N ALA A 118 15.68 11.53 -19.76
CA ALA A 118 14.97 11.41 -21.04
C ALA A 118 13.44 11.44 -20.88
N ASN A 119 12.93 11.04 -19.71
CA ASN A 119 11.50 10.97 -19.38
C ASN A 119 11.17 11.83 -18.14
N PRO A 120 11.25 13.17 -18.24
CA PRO A 120 11.09 14.04 -17.08
C PRO A 120 9.69 14.01 -16.48
N GLN A 121 8.66 13.75 -17.29
CA GLN A 121 7.30 13.58 -16.77
C GLN A 121 7.22 12.37 -15.82
N GLU A 122 7.77 11.23 -16.24
CA GLU A 122 7.77 10.02 -15.42
C GLU A 122 8.55 10.18 -14.12
N TYR A 123 9.61 10.99 -14.18
CA TYR A 123 10.41 11.33 -13.02
C TYR A 123 9.58 12.09 -11.97
N TYR A 124 8.87 13.14 -12.36
CA TYR A 124 8.07 13.94 -11.43
C TYR A 124 6.90 13.14 -10.85
N GLU A 125 6.25 12.29 -11.66
CA GLU A 125 5.17 11.42 -11.20
C GLU A 125 5.68 10.42 -10.15
N LEU A 126 6.75 9.68 -10.46
CA LEU A 126 7.31 8.71 -9.52
C LEU A 126 7.87 9.39 -8.25
N ARG A 127 8.49 10.56 -8.40
CA ARG A 127 8.95 11.37 -7.25
C ARG A 127 7.77 11.81 -6.38
N GLY A 128 6.66 12.22 -6.98
CA GLY A 128 5.43 12.58 -6.27
C GLY A 128 4.87 11.41 -5.47
N ILE A 129 4.87 10.21 -6.05
CA ILE A 129 4.46 8.97 -5.37
C ILE A 129 5.36 8.68 -4.16
N LEU A 130 6.68 8.86 -4.31
CA LEU A 130 7.66 8.53 -3.29
C LEU A 130 7.80 9.58 -2.17
N ALA A 131 7.37 10.81 -2.42
CA ALA A 131 7.47 11.94 -1.49
C ALA A 131 6.97 11.69 -0.04
N PRO A 132 5.86 10.94 0.20
CA PRO A 132 5.35 10.72 1.54
C PRO A 132 6.32 9.96 2.45
N ILE A 133 7.23 9.14 1.89
CA ILE A 133 8.25 8.43 2.67
C ILE A 133 9.21 9.44 3.31
N GLY A 134 9.71 10.40 2.55
CA GLY A 134 10.61 11.43 3.09
C GLY A 134 9.90 12.37 4.06
N GLU A 135 8.62 12.66 3.82
CA GLU A 135 7.81 13.49 4.72
C GLU A 135 7.61 12.82 6.08
N VAL A 136 7.20 11.54 6.11
CA VAL A 136 7.00 10.83 7.39
C VAL A 136 8.31 10.62 8.15
N GLN A 137 9.42 10.37 7.44
CA GLN A 137 10.74 10.27 8.07
C GLN A 137 11.14 11.56 8.78
N ARG A 138 10.95 12.72 8.12
CA ARG A 138 11.25 14.04 8.71
C ARG A 138 10.30 14.39 9.84
N ALA A 139 8.99 14.21 9.62
CA ALA A 139 7.98 14.59 10.58
C ALA A 139 8.03 13.77 11.88
N CYS A 140 8.34 12.47 11.77
CA CYS A 140 8.41 11.56 12.91
C CYS A 140 9.83 11.30 13.42
N ASN A 141 10.85 11.89 12.79
CA ASN A 141 12.26 11.67 13.09
C ASN A 141 12.62 10.16 13.15
N VAL A 142 12.18 9.42 12.13
CA VAL A 142 12.40 7.98 11.99
C VAL A 142 13.14 7.67 10.69
N THR A 143 13.88 6.56 10.68
CA THR A 143 14.48 6.00 9.46
C THR A 143 13.77 4.70 9.11
N VAL A 144 12.98 4.70 8.05
CA VAL A 144 12.20 3.52 7.61
C VAL A 144 12.87 2.77 6.47
N LEU A 145 13.84 3.39 5.80
CA LEU A 145 14.60 2.80 4.70
C LEU A 145 15.91 2.22 5.25
N SER A 146 16.33 1.07 4.74
CA SER A 146 17.71 0.58 4.94
C SER A 146 18.72 1.61 4.43
N PRO A 147 19.96 1.67 4.95
CA PRO A 147 20.93 2.70 4.59
C PRO A 147 21.24 2.76 3.09
N ASP A 148 21.28 1.61 2.42
CA ASP A 148 21.48 1.52 0.97
C ASP A 148 20.30 2.13 0.18
N LEU A 149 19.07 1.77 0.54
CA LEU A 149 17.85 2.31 -0.06
C LEU A 149 17.66 3.80 0.24
N SER A 150 17.97 4.24 1.46
CA SER A 150 17.91 5.65 1.84
C SER A 150 18.83 6.49 0.96
N SER A 151 20.06 6.01 0.73
CA SER A 151 21.00 6.68 -0.16
C SER A 151 20.50 6.73 -1.60
N ALA A 152 19.84 5.66 -2.09
CA ALA A 152 19.31 5.60 -3.47
C ALA A 152 18.08 6.50 -3.64
N TYR A 153 17.20 6.50 -2.65
CA TYR A 153 16.04 7.39 -2.57
C TYR A 153 16.49 8.86 -2.59
N ASN A 154 17.45 9.23 -1.74
CA ASN A 154 17.95 10.61 -1.69
C ASN A 154 18.56 11.05 -3.01
N GLU A 155 19.35 10.19 -3.67
CA GLU A 155 19.90 10.47 -4.99
C GLU A 155 18.79 10.68 -6.04
N PHE A 156 17.78 9.82 -6.07
CA PHE A 156 16.64 9.98 -6.98
C PHE A 156 15.85 11.28 -6.71
N MET A 157 15.59 11.61 -5.45
CA MET A 157 14.83 12.81 -5.08
C MET A 157 15.61 14.11 -5.36
N ALA A 158 16.95 14.04 -5.44
CA ALA A 158 17.81 15.18 -5.77
C ALA A 158 17.83 15.53 -7.26
N GLY A 159 17.58 14.54 -8.14
CA GLY A 159 17.62 14.68 -9.62
C GLY A 159 18.97 14.27 -10.21
#